data_AF-A0A2S8YQ61-F1
#
_entry.id   AF-A0A2S8YQ61-F1
#
_cell.length_a   1.000
_cell.length_b   1.000
_cell.length_c   1.000
_cell.angle_alpha   90.00
_cell.angle_beta   90.00
_cell.angle_gamma   90.00
#
_symmetry.space_group_name_H-M   'P 1'
#
loop_
_entity.id
_entity.type
_entity.pdbx_description
1 polymer ?
#
loop_
_entity_poly.entity_id
_entity_poly.type
_entity_poly.pdbx_seq_one_letter_code
_entity_poly.pdbx_strand_id
1 'polypeptide(L)'
;MNLLIPRIYKGERLDKLDKKGMIVALKQEFNASVMKHCSINYDNYKPVNTSRGKRLESWKLEQQKLRDEQEKSIKLKTEAAGAAQEAASQILLAQQSRISAQEATATARMAKADADRSISLLNEMKGLFTQFKISLTEWIKSIKTDDPIMEELNKVEVIERAENIQKHPTYDDEIEMVMFSSIEQAEVEAEPYTAENKPISSKVRRKRKYTL
;
A
#
# COMPACT_ATOMS: atom_id res chain seq x y z
N MET A 1 -57.10 -2.60 -66.92
CA MET A 1 -57.27 -1.74 -68.10
C MET A 1 -56.50 -2.36 -69.25
N ASN A 2 -57.18 -2.87 -70.27
CA ASN A 2 -56.55 -3.41 -71.48
C ASN A 2 -56.85 -2.44 -72.63
N LEU A 3 -56.03 -1.39 -72.76
CA LEU A 3 -56.06 -0.52 -73.93
C LEU A 3 -55.30 -1.20 -75.06
N LEU A 4 -55.96 -1.42 -76.19
CA LEU A 4 -55.36 -2.02 -77.37
C LEU A 4 -54.96 -0.89 -78.32
N ILE A 5 -53.69 -0.51 -78.27
CA ILE A 5 -53.12 0.54 -79.13
C ILE A 5 -52.23 -0.14 -80.16
N PRO A 6 -52.41 0.12 -81.47
CA PRO A 6 -51.57 -0.47 -82.49
C PRO A 6 -50.12 0.00 -82.30
N ARG A 7 -49.18 -0.95 -82.34
CA ARG A 7 -47.75 -0.68 -82.12
C ARG A 7 -47.10 0.10 -83.26
N ILE A 8 -47.68 0.01 -84.46
CA ILE A 8 -47.24 0.67 -85.68
C ILE A 8 -48.39 1.54 -86.17
N TYR A 9 -48.11 2.81 -86.43
CA TYR A 9 -49.07 3.74 -86.99
C TYR A 9 -48.40 4.53 -88.12
N LYS A 10 -49.01 4.57 -89.30
CA LYS A 10 -48.48 5.25 -90.50
C LYS A 10 -47.03 4.86 -90.86
N GLY A 11 -46.67 3.59 -90.66
CA GLY A 11 -45.35 3.05 -91.00
C GLY A 11 -44.27 3.27 -89.94
N GLU A 12 -44.54 4.02 -88.87
CA GLU A 12 -43.59 4.26 -87.77
C GLU A 12 -43.96 3.47 -86.51
N ARG A 13 -42.93 3.01 -85.78
CA ARG A 13 -43.08 2.30 -84.50
C ARG A 13 -43.19 3.30 -83.35
N LEU A 14 -44.23 3.15 -82.53
CA LEU A 14 -44.50 4.04 -81.39
C LEU A 14 -43.66 3.68 -80.14
N ASP A 15 -42.34 3.78 -80.22
CA ASP A 15 -41.43 3.42 -79.12
C ASP A 15 -41.62 4.25 -77.84
N LYS A 16 -42.15 5.47 -77.97
CA LYS A 16 -42.44 6.35 -76.83
C LYS A 16 -43.60 5.83 -75.97
N LEU A 17 -44.54 5.07 -76.56
CA LEU A 17 -45.69 4.49 -75.87
C LEU A 17 -45.28 3.31 -74.98
N ASP A 18 -44.30 2.52 -75.42
CA ASP A 18 -43.78 1.35 -74.69
C ASP A 18 -42.91 1.75 -73.47
N LYS A 19 -42.56 3.03 -73.30
CA LYS A 19 -41.77 3.49 -72.16
C LYS A 19 -42.60 3.48 -70.87
N LYS A 20 -42.04 2.89 -69.82
CA LYS A 20 -42.66 2.80 -68.48
C LYS A 20 -43.22 4.14 -67.98
N GLY A 21 -42.52 5.25 -68.24
CA GLY A 21 -42.97 6.59 -67.85
C GLY A 21 -44.28 7.01 -68.51
N MET A 22 -44.46 6.75 -69.81
CA MET A 22 -45.68 7.12 -70.54
C MET A 22 -46.87 6.26 -70.10
N ILE A 23 -46.64 4.97 -69.86
CA ILE A 23 -47.67 4.07 -69.32
C ILE A 23 -48.13 4.53 -67.93
N VAL A 24 -47.20 4.99 -67.08
CA VAL A 24 -47.53 5.54 -65.76
C VAL A 24 -48.36 6.81 -65.90
N ALA A 25 -47.96 7.75 -66.76
CA ALA A 25 -48.70 8.98 -67.02
C ALA A 25 -50.12 8.70 -67.56
N LEU A 26 -50.25 7.79 -68.53
CA LEU A 26 -51.56 7.37 -69.06
C LEU A 26 -52.47 6.79 -67.98
N LYS A 27 -51.93 5.95 -67.08
CA LYS A 27 -52.69 5.41 -65.96
C LYS A 27 -53.12 6.51 -64.98
N GLN A 28 -52.25 7.47 -64.71
CA GLN A 28 -52.55 8.60 -63.83
C GLN A 28 -53.67 9.48 -64.40
N GLU A 29 -53.57 9.88 -65.66
CA GLU A 29 -54.57 10.69 -66.35
C GLU A 29 -55.92 9.97 -66.46
N PHE A 30 -55.88 8.69 -66.80
CA PHE A 30 -57.09 7.87 -66.82
C PHE A 30 -57.75 7.80 -65.44
N ASN A 31 -56.98 7.51 -64.39
CA ASN A 31 -57.51 7.48 -63.03
C ASN A 31 -58.05 8.85 -62.62
N ALA A 32 -57.36 9.95 -62.93
CA ALA A 32 -57.83 11.31 -62.64
C ALA A 32 -59.17 11.62 -63.34
N SER A 33 -59.31 11.22 -64.61
CA SER A 33 -60.55 11.36 -65.37
C SER A 33 -61.69 10.54 -64.75
N VAL A 34 -61.45 9.28 -64.40
CA VAL A 34 -62.45 8.42 -63.74
C VAL A 34 -62.86 9.01 -62.40
N MET A 35 -61.91 9.49 -61.58
CA MET A 35 -62.22 10.13 -60.30
C MET A 35 -63.09 11.39 -60.49
N LYS A 36 -62.81 12.19 -61.53
CA LYS A 36 -63.55 13.42 -61.85
C LYS A 36 -64.97 13.15 -62.37
N HIS A 37 -65.15 12.11 -63.18
CA HIS A 37 -66.41 11.86 -63.91
C HIS A 37 -67.31 10.80 -63.26
N CYS A 38 -66.75 9.89 -62.46
CA CYS A 38 -67.52 8.80 -61.84
C CYS A 38 -67.95 9.11 -60.40
N SER A 39 -67.79 10.34 -59.90
CA SER A 39 -68.14 10.77 -58.53
C SER A 39 -67.59 9.84 -57.43
N ILE A 40 -66.44 9.20 -57.68
CA ILE A 40 -65.75 8.35 -56.71
C ILE A 40 -64.94 9.27 -55.81
N ASN A 41 -65.31 9.38 -54.54
CA ASN A 41 -64.53 10.14 -53.57
C ASN A 41 -63.53 9.21 -52.85
N TYR A 42 -62.23 9.39 -53.10
CA TYR A 42 -61.18 8.60 -52.45
C TYR A 42 -61.06 8.95 -50.95
N ASP A 43 -61.47 10.14 -50.53
CA ASP A 43 -61.46 10.54 -49.11
C ASP A 43 -62.41 9.68 -48.27
N ASN A 44 -63.46 9.15 -48.90
CA ASN A 44 -64.43 8.25 -48.26
C ASN A 44 -64.00 6.77 -48.32
N TYR A 45 -62.90 6.45 -49.02
CA TYR A 45 -62.41 5.08 -49.10
C TYR A 45 -61.65 4.73 -47.81
N LYS A 46 -62.28 3.92 -46.96
CA LYS A 46 -61.60 3.27 -45.84
C LYS A 46 -61.12 1.88 -46.30
N PRO A 47 -59.80 1.66 -46.45
CA PRO A 47 -59.30 0.33 -46.79
C PRO A 47 -59.68 -0.65 -45.68
N VAL A 48 -60.25 -1.80 -46.07
CA VAL A 48 -60.71 -2.85 -45.14
C VAL A 48 -59.55 -3.45 -44.33
N ASN A 49 -58.35 -3.47 -44.92
CA ASN A 49 -57.11 -3.91 -44.27
C ASN A 49 -56.10 -2.77 -44.24
N THR A 50 -56.09 -1.99 -43.15
CA THR A 50 -55.01 -1.05 -42.81
C THR A 50 -53.80 -1.75 -42.21
N SER A 51 -53.74 -3.10 -42.25
CA SER A 51 -52.62 -3.87 -41.72
C SER A 51 -51.36 -3.54 -42.53
N ARG A 52 -50.61 -2.56 -41.99
CA ARG A 52 -49.23 -2.27 -42.35
C ARG A 52 -48.53 -3.63 -42.47
N GLY A 53 -48.02 -3.93 -43.67
CA GLY A 53 -47.64 -5.30 -44.02
C GLY A 53 -46.69 -5.97 -43.02
N LYS A 54 -46.64 -7.31 -43.04
CA LYS A 54 -45.85 -8.20 -42.16
C LYS A 54 -44.44 -7.68 -41.77
N ARG A 55 -43.82 -6.90 -42.65
CA ARG A 55 -42.53 -6.21 -42.45
C ARG A 55 -42.49 -5.24 -41.26
N LEU A 56 -43.61 -4.59 -40.91
CA LEU A 56 -43.64 -3.62 -39.80
C LEU A 56 -43.69 -4.33 -38.44
N GLU A 57 -44.37 -5.48 -38.35
CA GLU A 57 -44.37 -6.32 -37.14
C GLU A 57 -42.99 -6.94 -36.90
N SER A 58 -42.35 -7.47 -37.95
CA SER A 58 -40.99 -8.01 -37.84
C SER A 58 -40.00 -6.94 -37.39
N TRP A 59 -40.11 -5.71 -37.93
CA TRP A 59 -39.26 -4.58 -37.54
C TRP A 59 -39.43 -4.19 -36.08
N LYS A 60 -40.67 -4.16 -35.55
CA LYS A 60 -40.91 -3.88 -34.12
C LYS A 60 -40.29 -4.94 -33.22
N LEU A 61 -40.42 -6.22 -33.59
CA LEU A 61 -39.89 -7.35 -32.83
C LEU A 61 -38.35 -7.33 -32.83
N GLU A 62 -37.73 -7.00 -33.96
CA GLU A 62 -36.27 -6.80 -34.08
C GLU A 62 -35.78 -5.63 -33.23
N GLN A 63 -36.48 -4.49 -33.26
CA GLN A 63 -36.19 -3.34 -32.39
C GLN A 63 -36.27 -3.69 -30.90
N GLN A 64 -37.26 -4.48 -30.50
CA GLN A 64 -37.44 -4.90 -29.11
C GLN A 64 -36.29 -5.83 -28.68
N LYS A 65 -35.93 -6.81 -29.51
CA LYS A 65 -34.77 -7.68 -29.25
C LYS A 65 -33.47 -6.91 -29.07
N LEU A 66 -33.21 -5.93 -29.95
CA LEU A 66 -31.99 -5.11 -29.85
C LEU A 66 -31.94 -4.30 -28.55
N ARG A 67 -33.08 -3.77 -28.07
CA ARG A 67 -33.14 -3.09 -26.77
C ARG A 67 -32.91 -4.06 -25.61
N ASP A 68 -33.54 -5.23 -25.64
CA ASP A 68 -33.38 -6.24 -24.59
C ASP A 68 -31.93 -6.73 -24.51
N GLU A 69 -31.26 -6.91 -25.65
CA GLU A 69 -29.84 -7.27 -25.72
C GLU A 69 -28.94 -6.14 -25.20
N GLN A 70 -29.24 -4.88 -25.55
CA GLN A 70 -28.52 -3.73 -25.01
C GLN A 70 -28.68 -3.64 -23.50
N GLU A 71 -29.89 -3.73 -22.97
CA GLU A 71 -30.16 -3.69 -21.53
C GLU A 71 -29.45 -4.83 -20.78
N LYS A 72 -29.50 -6.05 -21.32
CA LYS A 72 -28.74 -7.18 -20.76
C LYS A 72 -27.24 -6.92 -20.76
N SER A 73 -26.70 -6.39 -21.85
CA SER A 73 -25.28 -6.06 -21.93
C SER A 73 -24.87 -4.98 -20.94
N ILE A 74 -25.72 -3.98 -20.73
CA ILE A 74 -25.49 -2.90 -19.75
C ILE A 74 -25.52 -3.47 -18.34
N LYS A 75 -26.55 -4.27 -18.00
CA LYS A 75 -26.67 -4.92 -16.68
C LYS A 75 -25.45 -5.78 -16.34
N LEU A 76 -25.02 -6.63 -17.28
CA LEU A 76 -23.83 -7.46 -17.12
C LEU A 76 -22.56 -6.61 -16.90
N LYS A 77 -22.40 -5.51 -17.65
CA LYS A 77 -21.27 -4.59 -17.47
C LYS A 77 -21.30 -3.89 -16.12
N THR A 78 -22.47 -3.46 -15.65
CA THR A 78 -22.60 -2.79 -14.35
C THR A 78 -22.34 -3.75 -13.19
N GLU A 79 -22.82 -5.00 -13.27
CA GLU A 79 -22.55 -6.04 -12.28
C GLU A 79 -21.06 -6.41 -12.25
N ALA A 80 -20.44 -6.59 -13.43
CA ALA A 80 -19.01 -6.85 -13.53
C ALA A 80 -18.16 -5.68 -13.00
N ALA A 81 -18.57 -4.43 -13.26
CA ALA A 81 -17.89 -3.25 -12.72
C ALA A 81 -18.01 -3.16 -11.20
N GLY A 82 -19.20 -3.46 -10.64
CA GLY A 82 -19.41 -3.52 -9.19
C GLY A 82 -18.54 -4.57 -8.52
N ALA A 83 -18.56 -5.81 -9.04
CA ALA A 83 -17.73 -6.90 -8.52
C ALA A 83 -16.22 -6.60 -8.62
N ALA A 84 -15.77 -5.97 -9.72
CA ALA A 84 -14.38 -5.56 -9.88
C ALA A 84 -13.97 -4.48 -8.87
N GLN A 85 -14.85 -3.50 -8.59
CA GLN A 85 -14.59 -2.44 -7.62
C GLN A 85 -14.53 -2.99 -6.18
N GLU A 86 -15.43 -3.91 -5.82
CA GLU A 86 -15.41 -4.60 -4.53
C GLU A 86 -14.12 -5.42 -4.37
N ALA A 87 -13.75 -6.21 -5.38
CA ALA A 87 -12.50 -6.97 -5.36
C ALA A 87 -11.27 -6.04 -5.22
N ALA A 88 -11.22 -4.93 -5.95
CA ALA A 88 -10.15 -3.94 -5.83
C ALA A 88 -10.08 -3.34 -4.43
N SER A 89 -11.22 -3.01 -3.81
CA SER A 89 -11.27 -2.46 -2.45
C SER A 89 -10.76 -3.47 -1.40
N GLN A 90 -11.11 -4.75 -1.55
CA GLN A 90 -10.64 -5.82 -0.66
C GLN A 90 -9.13 -6.06 -0.81
N ILE A 91 -8.60 -6.01 -2.05
CA ILE A 91 -7.16 -6.14 -2.31
C ILE A 91 -6.40 -4.98 -1.66
N LEU A 92 -6.90 -3.74 -1.78
CA LEU A 92 -6.27 -2.57 -1.17
C LEU A 92 -6.26 -2.70 0.36
N LEU A 93 -7.38 -3.09 0.97
CA LEU A 93 -7.46 -3.30 2.42
C LEU A 93 -6.50 -4.41 2.88
N ALA A 94 -6.43 -5.52 2.13
CA ALA A 94 -5.49 -6.61 2.39
C ALA A 94 -4.02 -6.17 2.22
N GLN A 95 -3.74 -5.27 1.28
CA GLN A 95 -2.41 -4.69 1.10
C GLN A 95 -2.06 -3.75 2.26
N GLN A 96 -2.99 -2.91 2.70
CA GLN A 96 -2.79 -2.01 3.83
C GLN A 96 -2.55 -2.78 5.13
N SER A 97 -3.30 -3.85 5.38
CA SER A 97 -3.09 -4.71 6.56
C SER A 97 -1.75 -5.46 6.51
N ARG A 98 -1.29 -5.84 5.31
CA ARG A 98 0.05 -6.41 5.13
C ARG A 98 1.15 -5.39 5.41
N ILE A 99 1.00 -4.15 4.93
CA ILE A 99 1.97 -3.08 5.16
C ILE A 99 2.05 -2.77 6.66
N SER A 100 0.92 -2.58 7.34
CA SER A 100 0.93 -2.30 8.78
C SER A 100 1.49 -3.47 9.60
N ALA A 101 1.22 -4.71 9.20
CA ALA A 101 1.83 -5.88 9.82
C ALA A 101 3.35 -5.88 9.60
N GLN A 102 3.83 -5.59 8.39
CA GLN A 102 5.26 -5.49 8.09
C GLN A 102 5.94 -4.39 8.91
N GLU A 103 5.33 -3.20 8.99
CA GLU A 103 5.82 -2.10 9.82
C GLU A 103 5.91 -2.49 11.30
N ALA A 104 4.85 -3.12 11.84
CA ALA A 104 4.85 -3.62 13.22
C ALA A 104 5.95 -4.67 13.46
N THR A 105 6.20 -5.57 12.49
CA THR A 105 7.30 -6.53 12.62
C THR A 105 8.67 -5.87 12.53
N ALA A 106 8.82 -4.83 11.71
CA ALA A 106 10.07 -4.10 11.56
C ALA A 106 10.42 -3.32 12.84
N THR A 107 9.44 -2.64 13.45
CA THR A 107 9.63 -1.92 14.73
C THR A 107 9.95 -2.89 15.86
N ALA A 108 9.26 -4.04 15.94
CA ALA A 108 9.57 -5.08 16.92
C ALA A 108 11.00 -5.63 16.74
N ARG A 109 11.47 -5.78 15.50
CA ARG A 109 12.84 -6.23 15.20
C ARG A 109 13.89 -5.19 15.59
N MET A 110 13.63 -3.92 15.34
CA MET A 110 14.52 -2.82 15.77
C MET A 110 14.60 -2.75 17.30
N ALA A 111 13.46 -2.78 17.99
CA ALA A 111 13.41 -2.78 19.45
C ALA A 111 14.16 -3.98 20.06
N LYS A 112 14.04 -5.16 19.45
CA LYS A 112 14.81 -6.35 19.87
C LYS A 112 16.32 -6.13 19.67
N ALA A 113 16.74 -5.61 18.53
CA ALA A 113 18.16 -5.36 18.26
C ALA A 113 18.75 -4.33 19.23
N ASP A 114 17.99 -3.30 19.60
CA ASP A 114 18.41 -2.32 20.59
C ASP A 114 18.47 -2.92 22.00
N ALA A 115 17.51 -3.78 22.37
CA ALA A 115 17.57 -4.55 23.60
C ALA A 115 18.81 -5.46 23.64
N ASP A 116 19.10 -6.20 22.58
CA ASP A 116 20.27 -7.09 22.49
C ASP A 116 21.58 -6.29 22.63
N ARG A 117 21.67 -5.10 22.02
CA ARG A 117 22.81 -4.18 22.20
C ARG A 117 22.95 -3.74 23.65
N SER A 118 21.86 -3.35 24.30
CA SER A 118 21.89 -2.93 25.71
C SER A 118 22.34 -4.08 26.63
N ILE A 119 21.90 -5.31 26.36
CA ILE A 119 22.30 -6.50 27.10
C ILE A 119 23.80 -6.77 26.91
N SER A 120 24.33 -6.62 25.70
CA SER A 120 25.78 -6.77 25.44
C SER A 120 26.60 -5.78 26.27
N LEU A 121 26.24 -4.49 26.21
CA LEU A 121 26.94 -3.44 26.94
C LEU A 121 26.87 -3.66 28.47
N LEU A 122 25.73 -4.12 28.98
CA LEU A 122 25.60 -4.45 30.41
C LEU A 122 26.48 -5.66 30.81
N ASN A 123 26.57 -6.67 29.95
CA ASN A 123 27.44 -7.82 30.20
C ASN A 123 28.93 -7.43 30.16
N GLU A 124 29.32 -6.55 29.23
CA GLU A 124 30.67 -5.97 29.16
C GLU A 124 30.99 -5.20 30.44
N MET A 125 30.12 -4.28 30.87
CA MET A 125 30.26 -3.53 32.12
C MET A 125 30.35 -4.45 33.34
N LYS A 126 29.51 -5.49 33.42
CA LYS A 126 29.57 -6.49 34.49
C LYS A 126 30.93 -7.20 34.53
N GLY A 127 31.50 -7.53 33.37
CA GLY A 127 32.83 -8.10 33.25
C GLY A 127 33.92 -7.16 33.76
N LEU A 128 33.91 -5.91 33.31
CA LEU A 128 34.85 -4.87 33.76
C LEU A 128 34.78 -4.67 35.28
N PHE A 129 33.57 -4.58 35.84
CA PHE A 129 33.37 -4.41 37.28
C PHE A 129 33.81 -5.62 38.10
N THR A 130 33.63 -6.82 37.56
CA THR A 130 34.12 -8.05 38.21
C THR A 130 35.65 -8.06 38.26
N GLN A 131 36.32 -7.73 37.16
CA GLN A 131 37.78 -7.63 37.11
C GLN A 131 38.32 -6.55 38.04
N PHE A 132 37.64 -5.39 38.08
CA PHE A 132 37.96 -4.32 39.00
C PHE A 132 37.88 -4.77 40.47
N LYS A 133 36.81 -5.47 40.86
CA LYS A 133 36.70 -6.03 42.21
C LYS A 133 37.81 -7.02 42.54
N ILE A 134 38.19 -7.88 41.59
CA ILE A 134 39.32 -8.79 41.77
C ILE A 134 40.61 -8.01 42.03
N SER A 135 40.89 -6.98 41.21
CA SER A 135 42.09 -6.14 41.41
C SER A 135 42.13 -5.44 42.77
N LEU A 136 40.98 -4.99 43.30
CA LEU A 136 40.89 -4.45 44.66
C LEU A 136 41.24 -5.50 45.72
N THR A 137 40.69 -6.72 45.59
CA THR A 137 40.98 -7.80 46.54
C THR A 137 42.45 -8.24 46.49
N GLU A 138 43.06 -8.24 45.31
CA GLU A 138 44.48 -8.56 45.12
C GLU A 138 45.39 -7.47 45.70
N TRP A 139 45.03 -6.21 45.51
CA TRP A 139 45.72 -5.08 46.13
C TRP A 139 45.66 -5.13 47.66
N ILE A 140 44.47 -5.33 48.25
CA ILE A 140 44.32 -5.52 49.71
C ILE A 140 45.16 -6.71 50.18
N LYS A 141 45.19 -7.80 49.41
CA LYS A 141 45.97 -8.98 49.77
C LYS A 141 47.48 -8.69 49.75
N SER A 142 48.00 -7.96 48.75
CA SER A 142 49.41 -7.58 48.68
C SER A 142 49.84 -6.72 49.88
N ILE A 143 48.96 -5.82 50.33
CA ILE A 143 49.18 -5.02 51.54
C ILE A 143 49.27 -5.92 52.77
N LYS A 144 48.33 -6.85 52.93
CA LYS A 144 48.31 -7.78 54.07
C LYS A 144 49.52 -8.71 54.11
N THR A 145 50.14 -8.99 52.96
CA THR A 145 51.33 -9.84 52.85
C THR A 145 52.66 -9.07 52.92
N ASP A 146 52.62 -7.73 53.07
CA ASP A 146 53.81 -6.86 53.12
C ASP A 146 54.76 -7.06 51.92
N ASP A 147 54.18 -7.21 50.72
CA ASP A 147 54.94 -7.29 49.46
C ASP A 147 54.89 -5.94 48.73
N PRO A 148 55.93 -5.10 48.84
CA PRO A 148 55.91 -3.74 48.33
C PRO A 148 55.91 -3.67 46.80
N ILE A 149 56.44 -4.69 46.12
CA ILE A 149 56.47 -4.74 44.65
C ILE A 149 55.07 -5.07 44.14
N MET A 150 54.43 -6.09 44.74
CA MET A 150 53.07 -6.47 44.37
C MET A 150 52.04 -5.41 44.76
N GLU A 151 52.25 -4.70 45.86
CA GLU A 151 51.37 -3.59 46.26
C GLU A 151 51.29 -2.51 45.19
N GLU A 152 52.43 -1.96 44.74
CA GLU A 152 52.42 -0.90 43.71
C GLU A 152 51.93 -1.41 42.35
N LEU A 153 52.24 -2.67 41.99
CA LEU A 153 51.73 -3.26 40.75
C LEU A 153 50.21 -3.39 40.76
N ASN A 154 49.65 -3.97 41.83
CA ASN A 154 48.21 -4.15 41.98
C ASN A 154 47.49 -2.80 42.11
N LYS A 155 48.14 -1.79 42.72
CA LYS A 155 47.63 -0.42 42.80
C LYS A 155 47.48 0.23 41.43
N VAL A 156 48.46 0.06 40.54
CA VAL A 156 48.38 0.52 39.15
C VAL A 156 47.26 -0.20 38.42
N GLU A 157 47.13 -1.53 38.62
CA GLU A 157 46.07 -2.31 37.99
C GLU A 157 44.68 -1.82 38.42
N VAL A 158 44.45 -1.57 39.71
CA VAL A 158 43.17 -1.00 40.20
C VAL A 158 42.82 0.31 39.50
N ILE A 159 43.81 1.19 39.31
CA ILE A 159 43.61 2.48 38.62
C ILE A 159 43.27 2.26 37.15
N GLU A 160 43.99 1.40 36.45
CA GLU A 160 43.74 1.09 35.03
C GLU A 160 42.35 0.47 34.83
N ARG A 161 41.95 -0.46 35.70
CA ARG A 161 40.62 -1.07 35.66
C ARG A 161 39.51 -0.04 35.93
N ALA A 162 39.72 0.87 36.88
CA ALA A 162 38.79 1.97 37.14
C ALA A 162 38.67 2.91 35.93
N GLU A 163 39.78 3.30 35.29
CA GLU A 163 39.76 4.11 34.07
C GLU A 163 39.06 3.42 32.89
N ASN A 164 39.21 2.09 32.77
CA ASN A 164 38.54 1.31 31.74
C ASN A 164 37.01 1.29 31.95
N ILE A 165 36.54 1.23 33.20
CA ILE A 165 35.11 1.38 33.54
C ILE A 165 34.62 2.79 33.14
N GLN A 166 35.40 3.84 33.44
CA GLN A 166 35.02 5.23 33.13
C GLN A 166 34.91 5.53 31.63
N LYS A 167 35.64 4.79 30.79
CA LYS A 167 35.60 4.92 29.32
C LYS A 167 34.41 4.17 28.70
N HIS A 168 33.72 3.32 29.45
CA HIS A 168 32.64 2.51 28.91
C HIS A 168 31.41 3.36 28.54
N PRO A 169 30.72 3.07 27.41
CA PRO A 169 29.57 3.86 26.96
C PRO A 169 28.41 3.97 27.95
N THR A 170 28.25 2.97 28.82
CA THR A 170 27.19 2.94 29.85
C THR A 170 27.64 3.51 31.20
N TYR A 171 28.82 4.12 31.28
CA TYR A 171 29.29 4.72 32.53
C TYR A 171 28.46 5.95 32.89
N ASP A 172 27.80 5.89 34.04
CA ASP A 172 26.93 6.92 34.59
C ASP A 172 27.29 7.24 36.06
N ASP A 173 26.54 8.16 36.65
CA ASP A 173 26.74 8.64 38.02
C ASP A 173 26.50 7.52 39.06
N GLU A 174 25.61 6.58 38.77
CA GLU A 174 25.33 5.44 39.67
C GLU A 174 26.51 4.47 39.70
N ILE A 175 27.06 4.14 38.54
CA ILE A 175 28.26 3.29 38.42
C ILE A 175 29.47 4.01 39.01
N GLU A 176 29.60 5.32 38.81
CA GLU A 176 30.64 6.12 39.45
C GLU A 176 30.56 6.00 40.98
N MET A 177 29.38 6.20 41.56
CA MET A 177 29.16 6.10 42.99
C MET A 177 29.54 4.71 43.53
N VAL A 178 29.08 3.64 42.87
CA VAL A 178 29.35 2.25 43.29
C VAL A 178 30.84 1.89 43.16
N MET A 179 31.50 2.35 42.09
CA MET A 179 32.93 2.14 41.89
C MET A 179 33.74 2.84 42.98
N PHE A 180 33.51 4.13 43.22
CA PHE A 180 34.25 4.86 44.25
C PHE A 180 33.93 4.39 45.67
N SER A 181 32.68 4.02 45.98
CA SER A 181 32.37 3.43 47.29
C SER A 181 33.11 2.11 47.51
N SER A 182 33.34 1.33 46.44
CA SER A 182 34.12 0.08 46.53
C SER A 182 35.61 0.36 46.79
N ILE A 183 36.16 1.43 46.20
CA ILE A 183 37.54 1.88 46.46
C ILE A 183 37.67 2.34 47.91
N GLU A 184 36.76 3.21 48.36
CA GLU A 184 36.78 3.75 49.74
C GLU A 184 36.65 2.62 50.78
N GLN A 185 35.79 1.62 50.53
CA GLN A 185 35.70 0.45 51.41
C GLN A 185 36.99 -0.37 51.43
N ALA A 186 37.63 -0.57 50.28
CA ALA A 186 38.91 -1.25 50.19
C ALA A 186 40.03 -0.50 50.91
N GLU A 187 40.02 0.83 50.85
CA GLU A 187 40.94 1.70 51.58
C GLU A 187 40.77 1.54 53.09
N VAL A 188 39.54 1.63 53.59
CA VAL A 188 39.22 1.43 55.02
C VAL A 188 39.66 0.04 55.51
N GLU A 189 39.55 -1.00 54.68
CA GLU A 189 40.04 -2.34 55.01
C GLU A 189 41.57 -2.42 55.07
N ALA A 190 42.27 -1.61 54.28
CA ALA A 190 43.73 -1.58 54.18
C ALA A 190 44.41 -0.63 55.20
N GLU A 191 43.68 0.35 55.75
CA GLU A 191 44.15 1.30 56.77
C GLU A 191 44.94 0.66 57.94
N PRO A 192 44.50 -0.44 58.58
CA PRO A 192 45.24 -1.00 59.71
C PRO A 192 46.60 -1.63 59.33
N TYR A 193 46.89 -1.79 58.04
CA TYR A 193 48.08 -2.46 57.53
C TYR A 193 49.03 -1.51 56.77
N THR A 194 48.70 -0.23 56.62
CA THR A 194 49.48 0.74 55.84
C THR A 194 49.96 1.91 56.71
N ALA A 195 51.23 2.31 56.55
CA ALA A 195 51.81 3.45 57.27
C ALA A 195 51.67 4.80 56.51
N GLU A 196 51.44 4.75 55.19
CA GLU A 196 51.27 5.94 54.35
C GLU A 196 49.80 6.13 53.95
N ASN A 197 49.18 7.24 54.37
CA ASN A 197 47.85 7.69 53.93
C ASN A 197 47.89 8.21 52.47
N LYS A 198 48.08 7.33 51.48
CA LYS A 198 47.97 7.67 50.06
C LYS A 198 46.80 6.92 49.42
N PRO A 199 45.56 7.43 49.55
CA PRO A 199 44.38 6.76 49.04
C PRO A 199 44.39 6.65 47.51
N ILE A 200 44.06 5.47 46.98
CA ILE A 200 43.83 5.19 45.56
C ILE A 200 42.72 6.08 44.98
N SER A 201 41.69 6.38 45.77
CA SER A 201 40.56 7.23 45.44
C SER A 201 40.97 8.64 45.01
N SER A 202 42.16 9.10 45.40
CA SER A 202 42.75 10.37 44.96
C SER A 202 43.43 10.31 43.59
N LYS A 203 43.86 9.11 43.16
CA LYS A 203 44.56 8.88 41.88
C LYS A 203 43.58 8.66 40.72
N VAL A 204 42.38 8.12 41.00
CA VAL A 204 41.32 7.98 40.00
C VAL A 204 40.49 9.27 39.94
N ARG A 205 40.41 9.89 38.75
CA ARG A 205 39.67 11.16 38.59
C ARG A 205 38.16 10.92 38.64
N ARG A 206 37.46 11.58 39.57
CA ARG A 206 35.99 11.69 39.55
C ARG A 206 35.54 12.61 38.41
N LYS A 207 34.43 12.31 37.73
CA LYS A 207 33.81 13.31 36.84
C LYS A 207 33.32 14.46 37.72
N ARG A 208 33.80 15.68 37.45
CA ARG A 208 33.30 16.87 38.15
C ARG A 208 31.82 17.04 37.82
N LYS A 209 30.98 17.07 38.86
CA LYS A 209 29.59 17.54 38.72
C LYS A 209 29.63 18.99 38.24
N TYR A 210 29.10 19.27 37.06
CA TYR A 210 28.58 20.60 36.78
C TYR A 210 27.27 20.71 37.55
N THR A 211 27.36 21.11 38.82
CA THR A 211 26.22 21.66 39.54
C THR A 211 25.85 22.97 38.85
N LEU A 212 24.73 22.98 38.13
CA LEU A 212 23.98 24.19 37.78
C LEU A 212 23.31 24.75 39.03
#